data_AF-A0A533XU72-F1
#
_entry.id   AF-A0A533XU72-F1
#
_cell.length_a   1.000
_cell.length_b   1.000
_cell.length_c   1.000
_cell.angle_alpha   90.00
_cell.angle_beta   90.00
_cell.angle_gamma   90.00
#
_symmetry.space_group_name_H-M   'P 1'
#
loop_
_entity.id
_entity.type
_entity.pdbx_description
1 polymer ?
#
loop_
_entity_poly.entity_id
_entity_poly.type
_entity_poly.pdbx_seq_one_letter_code
_entity_poly.pdbx_strand_id
1 'polypeptide(L)'
;MLLQRDIQTVAKTREQRFLGKVPVTTARCHGGKHVENLREGPWLDWPNYWAAGDATSRAPARLLANAKLIGPNAQGINGALYELELQRIELIKFNLFDNNKTYEAYVRGRNGEAGPVLNTWPEMRLPQSHPDFKSVGGDRTQVCRGELIRFRTLTGICNDIRNPLMGSTHQLFARNVEFNSTFPDLGLNEMTRNRHGDRLGLLKPDPQVISRKLFTRAQSQPDRCREGYGLPGDATEAECEYKKAPFFNVLAAFWIQFMTHDWFAHLEEGHNRSEWIAVGCSTQLVKNIEQPLTGVDAKKLGCRPDDKIDAAYIAEGTEPRSFMQGGKTYLTRAPKTTANHVTAWWDASQLYGYDERSGQRVKHDPKDPAKLLLMQIGKGVGAGDKLGYLPVFEPGDPINPEWSGQEATAFPDNWSIGTSFYHNVFAREHNAFVDAFRKQATRTPDGDSGLRNPANPDHVIRYRDVTPNELFEVARLVVAAEIAKIHTIEWTTQLLYNEPLNRGMNANWSGVFEKQEVVADALQ
;
A
#
# COMPACT_ATOMS: atom_id res chain seq x y z
N MET A 1 -12.62 -32.61 18.87
CA MET A 1 -11.49 -33.47 18.49
C MET A 1 -11.25 -33.22 17.01
N LEU A 2 -10.34 -32.31 16.67
CA LEU A 2 -9.89 -32.11 15.28
C LEU A 2 -9.18 -33.40 14.89
N LEU A 3 -9.80 -34.21 14.04
CA LEU A 3 -9.10 -35.34 13.43
C LEU A 3 -7.96 -34.75 12.59
N GLN A 4 -6.78 -35.32 12.70
CA GLN A 4 -5.53 -34.95 12.02
C GLN A 4 -5.65 -34.79 10.48
N ARG A 5 -6.81 -35.15 9.90
CA ARG A 5 -7.16 -35.06 8.49
C ARG A 5 -7.75 -33.70 8.05
N ASP A 6 -8.19 -32.86 8.98
CA ASP A 6 -8.88 -31.60 8.66
C ASP A 6 -7.98 -30.35 8.81
N ILE A 7 -6.68 -30.52 9.06
CA ILE A 7 -5.70 -29.43 9.07
C ILE A 7 -5.25 -29.17 7.63
N GLN A 8 -5.48 -27.95 7.14
CA GLN A 8 -5.00 -27.54 5.83
C GLN A 8 -3.48 -27.28 5.86
N THR A 9 -2.79 -27.68 4.80
CA THR A 9 -1.34 -27.50 4.68
C THR A 9 -1.04 -26.55 3.54
N VAL A 10 0.01 -25.74 3.69
CA VAL A 10 0.52 -24.87 2.62
C VAL A 10 0.75 -25.68 1.35
N ALA A 11 0.09 -25.28 0.27
CA ALA A 11 0.15 -25.97 -1.00
C ALA A 11 1.58 -26.10 -1.53
N LYS A 12 1.88 -27.22 -2.19
CA LYS A 12 3.19 -27.43 -2.82
C LYS A 12 3.28 -26.67 -4.14
N THR A 13 2.19 -26.66 -4.91
CA THR A 13 2.08 -25.96 -6.19
C THR A 13 0.92 -24.96 -6.18
N ARG A 14 0.95 -24.01 -7.12
CA ARG A 14 -0.05 -22.94 -7.21
C ARG A 14 -1.44 -23.46 -7.58
N GLU A 15 -1.55 -24.56 -8.30
CA GLU A 15 -2.82 -25.19 -8.70
C GLU A 15 -3.56 -25.76 -7.49
N GLN A 16 -2.83 -26.11 -6.44
CA GLN A 16 -3.33 -26.66 -5.19
C GLN A 16 -3.60 -25.58 -4.12
N ARG A 17 -3.35 -24.32 -4.43
CA ARG A 17 -3.48 -23.22 -3.48
C ARG A 17 -4.88 -23.17 -2.86
N PHE A 18 -4.94 -22.75 -1.61
CA PHE A 18 -6.16 -22.44 -0.91
C PHE A 18 -6.93 -21.34 -1.64
N LEU A 19 -8.23 -21.59 -1.80
CA LEU A 19 -9.18 -20.72 -2.50
C LEU A 19 -10.25 -20.17 -1.55
N GLY A 20 -9.98 -20.15 -0.24
CA GLY A 20 -10.95 -19.69 0.77
C GLY A 20 -12.09 -20.67 1.02
N LYS A 21 -11.88 -21.96 0.75
CA LYS A 21 -12.90 -23.03 0.83
C LYS A 21 -12.44 -24.17 1.72
N VAL A 22 -13.28 -24.57 2.68
CA VAL A 22 -12.96 -25.64 3.63
C VAL A 22 -13.84 -26.88 3.47
N PRO A 23 -13.40 -28.07 3.94
CA PRO A 23 -14.25 -29.26 3.99
C PRO A 23 -15.57 -29.02 4.73
N VAL A 24 -16.61 -29.78 4.38
CA VAL A 24 -17.96 -29.71 5.02
C VAL A 24 -17.87 -29.80 6.54
N THR A 25 -17.02 -30.69 7.06
CA THR A 25 -16.81 -30.92 8.49
C THR A 25 -16.28 -29.66 9.18
N THR A 26 -15.27 -29.02 8.59
CA THR A 26 -14.67 -27.77 9.04
C THR A 26 -15.64 -26.61 8.97
N ALA A 27 -16.35 -26.43 7.84
CA ALA A 27 -17.38 -25.40 7.69
C ALA A 27 -18.48 -25.51 8.76
N ARG A 28 -18.96 -26.74 9.01
CA ARG A 28 -19.99 -26.99 10.04
C ARG A 28 -19.45 -26.70 11.45
N CYS A 29 -18.17 -26.95 11.70
CA CYS A 29 -17.52 -26.59 12.95
C CYS A 29 -17.45 -25.06 13.14
N HIS A 30 -17.01 -24.32 12.12
CA HIS A 30 -16.76 -22.88 12.21
C HIS A 30 -18.01 -21.99 12.11
N GLY A 31 -19.09 -22.43 11.47
CA GLY A 31 -20.33 -21.63 11.36
C GLY A 31 -21.63 -22.42 11.23
N GLY A 32 -21.61 -23.71 11.59
CA GLY A 32 -22.80 -24.55 11.58
C GLY A 32 -23.37 -24.83 10.19
N LYS A 33 -24.66 -25.16 10.13
CA LYS A 33 -25.35 -25.50 8.88
C LYS A 33 -25.50 -24.32 7.92
N HIS A 34 -25.43 -23.09 8.44
CA HIS A 34 -25.51 -21.87 7.63
C HIS A 34 -24.35 -21.81 6.63
N VAL A 35 -23.11 -21.92 7.12
CA VAL A 35 -21.90 -21.91 6.28
C VAL A 35 -21.86 -23.10 5.33
N GLU A 36 -22.25 -24.28 5.81
CA GLU A 36 -22.32 -25.48 4.98
C GLU A 36 -23.16 -25.27 3.72
N ASN A 37 -24.31 -24.58 3.83
CA ASN A 37 -25.21 -24.29 2.72
C ASN A 37 -24.64 -23.23 1.76
N LEU A 38 -23.85 -22.26 2.26
CA LEU A 38 -23.26 -21.19 1.46
C LEU A 38 -21.99 -21.62 0.72
N ARG A 39 -21.39 -22.76 1.11
CA ARG A 39 -20.10 -23.23 0.59
C ARG A 39 -20.09 -23.43 -0.93
N GLU A 40 -21.22 -23.81 -1.53
CA GLU A 40 -21.31 -24.03 -2.99
C GLU A 40 -21.15 -22.73 -3.81
N GLY A 41 -21.32 -21.57 -3.17
CA GLY A 41 -21.09 -20.28 -3.81
C GLY A 41 -19.60 -20.02 -4.08
N PRO A 42 -19.28 -19.07 -4.97
CA PRO A 42 -17.90 -18.74 -5.36
C PRO A 42 -17.14 -17.92 -4.30
N TRP A 43 -17.81 -17.49 -3.23
CA TRP A 43 -17.28 -16.57 -2.21
C TRP A 43 -16.47 -17.29 -1.12
N LEU A 44 -15.61 -16.57 -0.40
CA LEU A 44 -14.88 -17.12 0.75
C LEU A 44 -15.85 -17.66 1.82
N ASP A 45 -15.46 -18.73 2.51
CA ASP A 45 -16.30 -19.33 3.56
C ASP A 45 -16.22 -18.54 4.88
N TRP A 46 -15.01 -18.11 5.28
CA TRP A 46 -14.74 -17.52 6.59
C TRP A 46 -15.60 -16.31 7.00
N PRO A 47 -16.05 -15.41 6.10
CA PRO A 47 -16.91 -14.29 6.51
C PRO A 47 -18.25 -14.73 7.11
N ASN A 48 -18.65 -15.99 6.86
CA ASN A 48 -19.88 -16.57 7.37
C ASN A 48 -19.69 -17.36 8.67
N TYR A 49 -18.45 -17.45 9.19
CA TYR A 49 -18.16 -18.17 10.43
C TYR A 49 -18.78 -17.47 11.66
N TRP A 50 -18.92 -18.21 12.76
CA TRP A 50 -19.43 -17.65 14.00
C TRP A 50 -18.57 -16.46 14.46
N ALA A 51 -19.22 -15.32 14.68
CA ALA A 51 -18.62 -14.05 15.08
C ALA A 51 -17.57 -13.48 14.09
N ALA A 52 -17.50 -13.97 12.86
CA ALA A 52 -16.60 -13.44 11.83
C ALA A 52 -17.23 -12.32 10.98
N GLY A 53 -18.56 -12.27 10.91
CA GLY A 53 -19.32 -11.21 10.25
C GLY A 53 -19.77 -10.12 11.23
N ASP A 54 -21.01 -9.64 11.07
CA ASP A 54 -21.60 -8.68 11.99
C ASP A 54 -22.15 -9.34 13.28
N ALA A 55 -22.88 -8.58 14.11
CA ALA A 55 -23.47 -9.09 15.34
C ALA A 55 -24.45 -10.28 15.12
N THR A 56 -25.05 -10.40 13.94
CA THR A 56 -25.97 -11.49 13.59
C THR A 56 -25.23 -12.81 13.33
N SER A 57 -23.93 -12.74 13.03
CA SER A 57 -23.07 -13.92 12.86
C SER A 57 -22.70 -14.61 14.18
N ARG A 58 -23.12 -14.10 15.35
CA ARG A 58 -22.77 -14.71 16.64
C ARG A 58 -23.54 -16.00 16.86
N ALA A 59 -22.85 -17.00 17.43
CA ALA A 59 -23.50 -18.23 17.85
C ALA A 59 -24.63 -17.93 18.87
N PRO A 60 -25.78 -18.62 18.77
CA PRO A 60 -26.88 -18.46 19.72
C PRO A 60 -26.41 -18.63 21.17
N ALA A 61 -27.06 -17.93 22.11
CA ALA A 61 -26.71 -17.96 23.54
C ALA A 61 -26.75 -19.39 24.12
N ARG A 62 -25.59 -20.05 24.09
CA ARG A 62 -25.31 -21.35 24.71
C ARG A 62 -24.29 -21.14 25.83
N LEU A 63 -24.26 -22.06 26.81
CA LEU A 63 -23.42 -22.00 28.01
C LEU A 63 -21.93 -21.69 27.75
N LEU A 64 -21.42 -22.00 26.55
CA LEU A 64 -20.02 -21.80 26.14
C LEU A 64 -19.84 -20.81 24.97
N ALA A 65 -20.88 -20.15 24.46
CA ALA A 65 -20.79 -19.26 23.29
C ALA A 65 -19.82 -18.09 23.48
N ASN A 66 -19.66 -17.63 24.73
CA ASN A 66 -18.78 -16.52 25.11
C ASN A 66 -17.45 -16.98 25.72
N ALA A 67 -17.16 -18.28 25.75
CA ALA A 67 -15.87 -18.78 26.23
C ALA A 67 -14.77 -18.30 25.27
N LYS A 68 -13.87 -17.44 25.77
CA LYS A 68 -12.90 -16.66 24.97
C LYS A 68 -11.95 -17.49 24.10
N LEU A 69 -11.73 -18.77 24.43
CA LEU A 69 -10.76 -19.65 23.76
C LEU A 69 -11.38 -20.89 23.09
N ILE A 70 -12.52 -21.39 23.59
CA ILE A 70 -13.06 -22.71 23.19
C ILE A 70 -14.53 -22.68 22.74
N GLY A 71 -15.20 -21.53 22.83
CA GLY A 71 -16.59 -21.38 22.40
C GLY A 71 -16.76 -21.35 20.87
N PRO A 72 -17.96 -21.62 20.33
CA PRO A 72 -18.25 -21.52 18.90
C PRO A 72 -17.78 -20.22 18.24
N ASN A 73 -17.96 -19.06 18.90
CA ASN A 73 -17.48 -17.77 18.40
C ASN A 73 -15.95 -17.71 18.33
N ALA A 74 -15.26 -18.20 19.36
CA ALA A 74 -13.79 -18.26 19.37
C ALA A 74 -13.28 -19.22 18.27
N GLN A 75 -13.96 -20.35 18.05
CA GLN A 75 -13.62 -21.29 16.98
C GLN A 75 -13.83 -20.69 15.59
N GLY A 76 -14.91 -19.91 15.37
CA GLY A 76 -15.15 -19.22 14.10
C GLY A 76 -14.07 -18.18 13.80
N ILE A 77 -13.76 -17.32 14.78
CA ILE A 77 -12.71 -16.29 14.65
C ILE A 77 -11.33 -16.93 14.42
N ASN A 78 -10.96 -17.94 15.22
CA ASN A 78 -9.66 -18.61 15.08
C ASN A 78 -9.55 -19.37 13.75
N GLY A 79 -10.65 -19.97 13.26
CA GLY A 79 -10.71 -20.58 11.94
C GLY A 79 -10.46 -19.56 10.82
N ALA A 80 -11.10 -18.39 10.89
CA ALA A 80 -10.88 -17.30 9.94
C ALA A 80 -9.42 -16.81 9.95
N LEU A 81 -8.82 -16.60 11.13
CA LEU A 81 -7.42 -16.18 11.25
C LEU A 81 -6.45 -17.22 10.66
N TYR A 82 -6.70 -18.50 10.91
CA TYR A 82 -5.91 -19.59 10.35
C TYR A 82 -5.98 -19.64 8.82
N GLU A 83 -7.17 -19.48 8.25
CA GLU A 83 -7.36 -19.44 6.79
C GLU A 83 -6.72 -18.22 6.13
N LEU A 84 -6.83 -17.05 6.76
CA LEU A 84 -6.16 -15.83 6.30
C LEU A 84 -4.64 -16.00 6.30
N GLU A 85 -4.08 -16.63 7.34
CA GLU A 85 -2.65 -16.91 7.42
C GLU A 85 -2.18 -17.92 6.37
N LEU A 86 -2.95 -19.00 6.17
CA LEU A 86 -2.69 -19.96 5.10
C LEU A 86 -2.68 -19.28 3.72
N GLN A 87 -3.71 -18.47 3.44
CA GLN A 87 -3.78 -17.70 2.20
C GLN A 87 -2.59 -16.75 2.05
N ARG A 88 -2.19 -16.06 3.13
CA ARG A 88 -1.04 -15.13 3.13
C ARG A 88 0.27 -15.83 2.79
N ILE A 89 0.55 -16.97 3.43
CA ILE A 89 1.76 -17.77 3.17
C ILE A 89 1.80 -18.22 1.70
N GLU A 90 0.68 -18.67 1.16
CA GLU A 90 0.61 -19.10 -0.22
C GLU A 90 0.71 -17.96 -1.23
N LEU A 91 0.16 -16.77 -0.91
CA LEU A 91 0.38 -15.57 -1.72
C LEU A 91 1.87 -15.19 -1.73
N ILE A 92 2.58 -15.24 -0.61
CA ILE A 92 4.03 -15.00 -0.57
C ILE A 92 4.77 -16.01 -1.46
N LYS A 93 4.34 -17.28 -1.43
CA LYS A 93 4.97 -18.36 -2.18
C LYS A 93 4.70 -18.30 -3.69
N PHE A 94 3.51 -17.87 -4.12
CA PHE A 94 3.05 -18.03 -5.50
C PHE A 94 2.73 -16.71 -6.22
N ASN A 95 2.79 -15.56 -5.54
CA ASN A 95 2.31 -14.27 -6.04
C ASN A 95 3.32 -13.12 -5.85
N LEU A 96 4.63 -13.40 -5.88
CA LEU A 96 5.67 -12.37 -5.89
C LEU A 96 6.54 -12.55 -7.14
N PHE A 97 6.46 -11.59 -8.07
CA PHE A 97 7.19 -11.60 -9.34
C PHE A 97 7.89 -10.25 -9.53
N ASP A 98 9.22 -10.24 -9.42
CA ASP A 98 10.00 -9.00 -9.49
C ASP A 98 10.45 -8.67 -10.93
N ASN A 99 10.26 -7.43 -11.34
CA ASN A 99 10.60 -6.95 -12.69
C ASN A 99 12.05 -6.48 -12.82
N ASN A 100 12.79 -6.35 -11.72
CA ASN A 100 14.20 -5.92 -11.70
C ASN A 100 15.15 -7.07 -12.10
N LYS A 101 14.71 -7.94 -13.01
CA LYS A 101 15.48 -9.06 -13.60
C LYS A 101 15.97 -10.13 -12.61
N THR A 102 15.52 -10.09 -11.35
CA THR A 102 15.85 -11.08 -10.32
C THR A 102 15.10 -12.41 -10.49
N TYR A 103 13.93 -12.38 -11.16
CA TYR A 103 12.98 -13.50 -11.19
C TYR A 103 13.54 -14.80 -11.79
N GLU A 104 14.44 -14.73 -12.77
CA GLU A 104 15.04 -15.94 -13.33
C GLU A 104 15.89 -16.69 -12.30
N ALA A 105 16.71 -15.98 -11.52
CA ALA A 105 17.50 -16.58 -10.46
C ALA A 105 16.60 -17.07 -9.31
N TYR A 106 15.48 -16.40 -9.03
CA TYR A 106 14.45 -16.91 -8.13
C TYR A 106 13.84 -18.25 -8.58
N VAL A 107 13.70 -18.48 -9.89
CA VAL A 107 13.16 -19.75 -10.43
C VAL A 107 14.24 -20.84 -10.55
N ARG A 108 15.43 -20.49 -11.02
CA ARG A 108 16.52 -21.44 -11.33
C ARG A 108 17.41 -21.78 -10.13
N GLY A 109 17.47 -20.89 -9.14
CA GLY A 109 18.54 -20.90 -8.15
C GLY A 109 19.87 -20.38 -8.73
N ARG A 110 20.87 -20.28 -7.86
CA ARG A 110 22.22 -19.83 -8.21
C ARG A 110 23.24 -20.50 -7.29
N ASN A 111 24.37 -20.96 -7.83
CA ASN A 111 25.47 -21.56 -7.07
C ASN A 111 25.07 -22.76 -6.18
N GLY A 112 24.13 -23.58 -6.64
CA GLY A 112 23.64 -24.74 -5.87
C GLY A 112 22.59 -24.42 -4.81
N GLU A 113 22.29 -23.14 -4.57
CA GLU A 113 21.18 -22.70 -3.71
C GLU A 113 19.88 -22.57 -4.52
N ALA A 114 18.77 -22.98 -3.90
CA ALA A 114 17.45 -22.80 -4.48
C ALA A 114 17.09 -21.30 -4.54
N GLY A 115 16.40 -20.89 -5.59
CA GLY A 115 16.07 -19.48 -5.79
C GLY A 115 15.29 -18.82 -4.64
N PRO A 116 14.30 -19.47 -4.00
CA PRO A 116 13.58 -18.91 -2.86
C PRO A 116 14.40 -18.65 -1.60
N VAL A 117 15.63 -19.18 -1.50
CA VAL A 117 16.52 -18.90 -0.35
C VAL A 117 17.61 -17.87 -0.68
N LEU A 118 17.66 -17.37 -1.93
CA LEU A 118 18.58 -16.31 -2.32
C LEU A 118 18.24 -15.01 -1.60
N ASN A 119 19.26 -14.36 -1.04
CA ASN A 119 19.13 -13.14 -0.23
C ASN A 119 19.96 -11.96 -0.75
N THR A 120 20.59 -12.11 -1.91
CA THR A 120 21.41 -11.09 -2.57
C THR A 120 21.16 -11.09 -4.07
N TRP A 121 21.05 -9.91 -4.66
CA TRP A 121 20.70 -9.73 -6.07
C TRP A 121 21.68 -8.76 -6.73
N PRO A 122 22.48 -9.20 -7.73
CA PRO A 122 23.36 -8.30 -8.50
C PRO A 122 22.63 -7.09 -9.08
N GLU A 123 21.37 -7.26 -9.43
CA GLU A 123 20.48 -6.24 -9.97
C GLU A 123 20.11 -5.17 -8.95
N MET A 124 20.24 -5.44 -7.64
CA MET A 124 19.92 -4.51 -6.56
C MET A 124 21.15 -3.79 -5.98
N ARG A 125 22.27 -3.82 -6.71
CA ARG A 125 23.52 -3.13 -6.32
C ARG A 125 23.49 -1.67 -6.74
N LEU A 126 24.12 -0.79 -5.96
CA LEU A 126 24.40 0.57 -6.42
C LEU A 126 25.29 0.52 -7.67
N PRO A 127 24.98 1.31 -8.71
CA PRO A 127 25.82 1.41 -9.90
C PRO A 127 27.14 2.13 -9.59
N GLN A 128 28.16 1.93 -10.44
CA GLN A 128 29.48 2.57 -10.28
C GLN A 128 29.42 4.10 -10.25
N SER A 129 28.40 4.70 -10.87
CA SER A 129 28.16 6.15 -10.88
C SER A 129 27.58 6.69 -9.57
N HIS A 130 27.07 5.83 -8.68
CA HIS A 130 26.46 6.27 -7.44
C HIS A 130 27.53 6.77 -6.44
N PRO A 131 27.31 7.90 -5.72
CA PRO A 131 28.28 8.45 -4.78
C PRO A 131 28.71 7.44 -3.70
N ASP A 132 27.76 6.67 -3.16
CA ASP A 132 28.02 5.64 -2.14
C ASP A 132 28.54 4.29 -2.67
N PHE A 133 28.79 4.15 -3.98
CA PHE A 133 29.21 2.88 -4.57
C PHE A 133 30.42 2.26 -3.84
N LYS A 134 31.44 3.07 -3.59
CA LYS A 134 32.66 2.63 -2.88
C LYS A 134 32.36 2.34 -1.40
N SER A 135 31.52 3.16 -0.76
CA SER A 135 31.16 3.05 0.65
C SER A 135 30.46 1.73 0.98
N VAL A 136 29.64 1.21 0.05
CA VAL A 136 28.96 -0.07 0.22
C VAL A 136 29.81 -1.27 -0.18
N GLY A 137 31.02 -1.09 -0.75
CA GLY A 137 31.94 -2.18 -1.12
C GLY A 137 32.41 -2.20 -2.58
N GLY A 138 31.90 -1.28 -3.41
CA GLY A 138 32.31 -1.12 -4.80
C GLY A 138 31.98 -2.35 -5.66
N ASP A 139 32.96 -2.82 -6.44
CA ASP A 139 32.83 -4.00 -7.30
C ASP A 139 32.77 -5.33 -6.52
N ARG A 140 33.10 -5.33 -5.22
CA ARG A 140 32.95 -6.50 -4.35
C ARG A 140 31.50 -6.67 -3.92
N THR A 141 31.20 -7.66 -3.08
CA THR A 141 29.88 -7.77 -2.44
C THR A 141 29.52 -6.46 -1.75
N GLN A 142 28.38 -5.89 -2.13
CA GLN A 142 27.90 -4.66 -1.52
C GLN A 142 27.14 -4.97 -0.24
N VAL A 143 27.51 -4.31 0.85
CA VAL A 143 26.81 -4.35 2.14
C VAL A 143 26.79 -2.94 2.72
N CYS A 144 25.60 -2.39 2.93
CA CYS A 144 25.43 -1.09 3.56
C CYS A 144 25.82 -1.13 5.04
N ARG A 145 26.49 -0.08 5.52
CA ARG A 145 27.06 0.03 6.88
C ARG A 145 27.15 1.49 7.31
N GLY A 146 27.38 1.71 8.60
CA GLY A 146 27.61 3.04 9.17
C GLY A 146 26.40 3.96 9.00
N GLU A 147 26.63 5.18 8.54
CA GLU A 147 25.57 6.19 8.39
C GLU A 147 24.45 5.78 7.41
N LEU A 148 24.74 4.96 6.39
CA LEU A 148 23.75 4.49 5.42
C LEU A 148 22.67 3.57 6.01
N ILE A 149 22.89 3.05 7.21
CA ILE A 149 21.95 2.18 7.93
C ILE A 149 21.56 2.76 9.29
N ARG A 150 21.92 4.02 9.54
CA ARG A 150 21.62 4.71 10.80
C ARG A 150 20.24 5.34 10.79
N PHE A 151 19.85 5.90 9.65
CA PHE A 151 18.57 6.57 9.42
C PHE A 151 17.97 6.13 8.08
N ARG A 152 16.74 6.57 7.79
CA ARG A 152 16.13 6.36 6.47
C ARG A 152 16.79 7.32 5.48
N THR A 153 17.39 6.79 4.43
CA THR A 153 18.02 7.63 3.39
C THR A 153 16.94 8.34 2.56
N LEU A 154 17.27 9.50 2.00
CA LEU A 154 16.35 10.31 1.19
C LEU A 154 15.76 9.51 0.01
N THR A 155 16.57 8.69 -0.65
CA THR A 155 16.15 7.90 -1.82
C THR A 155 15.73 6.47 -1.47
N GLY A 156 15.67 6.11 -0.19
CA GLY A 156 15.28 4.77 0.27
C GLY A 156 16.32 3.67 0.03
N ILE A 157 17.54 4.01 -0.40
CA ILE A 157 18.65 3.06 -0.51
C ILE A 157 19.06 2.49 0.86
N CYS A 158 19.71 1.33 0.84
CA CYS A 158 20.35 0.71 2.00
C CYS A 158 19.43 0.29 3.16
N ASN A 159 18.11 0.27 2.94
CA ASN A 159 17.16 -0.30 3.90
C ASN A 159 17.33 -1.84 3.98
N ASP A 160 17.39 -2.53 2.83
CA ASP A 160 18.01 -3.85 2.77
C ASP A 160 19.54 -3.69 2.67
N ILE A 161 20.23 -4.05 3.75
CA ILE A 161 21.68 -3.86 3.86
C ILE A 161 22.47 -4.68 2.84
N ARG A 162 21.90 -5.73 2.24
CA ARG A 162 22.56 -6.60 1.24
C ARG A 162 22.12 -6.28 -0.19
N ASN A 163 21.03 -5.55 -0.35
CA ASN A 163 20.45 -5.17 -1.64
C ASN A 163 20.20 -3.65 -1.66
N PRO A 164 21.26 -2.83 -1.79
CA PRO A 164 21.19 -1.39 -1.57
C PRO A 164 20.11 -0.63 -2.34
N LEU A 165 19.71 -1.08 -3.54
CA LEU A 165 18.65 -0.44 -4.33
C LEU A 165 17.23 -0.91 -3.97
N MET A 166 17.07 -1.94 -3.14
CA MET A 166 15.75 -2.50 -2.87
C MET A 166 14.81 -1.45 -2.27
N GLY A 167 13.65 -1.28 -2.88
CA GLY A 167 12.62 -0.31 -2.46
C GLY A 167 13.00 1.16 -2.62
N SER A 168 14.16 1.46 -3.21
CA SER A 168 14.57 2.84 -3.47
C SER A 168 13.70 3.48 -4.56
N THR A 169 13.78 4.81 -4.65
CA THR A 169 13.22 5.55 -5.79
C THR A 169 13.76 5.01 -7.11
N HIS A 170 12.92 5.01 -8.15
CA HIS A 170 13.13 4.49 -9.51
C HIS A 170 13.20 2.96 -9.67
N GLN A 171 12.99 2.17 -8.62
CA GLN A 171 12.86 0.71 -8.78
C GLN A 171 11.60 0.35 -9.58
N LEU A 172 11.65 -0.74 -10.35
CA LEU A 172 10.50 -1.21 -11.12
C LEU A 172 9.44 -1.81 -10.20
N PHE A 173 8.16 -1.52 -10.49
CA PHE A 173 7.05 -2.18 -9.81
C PHE A 173 7.10 -3.69 -10.05
N ALA A 174 7.04 -4.47 -8.97
CA ALA A 174 6.80 -5.90 -9.04
C ALA A 174 5.36 -6.22 -9.51
N ARG A 175 5.05 -7.51 -9.65
CA ARG A 175 3.72 -8.03 -9.99
C ARG A 175 3.32 -9.08 -8.97
N ASN A 176 2.01 -9.20 -8.74
CA ASN A 176 1.43 -10.29 -7.95
C ASN A 176 0.80 -11.40 -8.79
N VAL A 177 0.93 -11.32 -10.11
CA VAL A 177 0.43 -12.29 -11.08
C VAL A 177 1.56 -12.66 -12.05
N GLU A 178 1.48 -13.87 -12.62
CA GLU A 178 2.50 -14.37 -13.56
C GLU A 178 2.63 -13.42 -14.76
N PHE A 179 3.86 -13.15 -15.20
CA PHE A 179 4.15 -12.19 -16.26
C PHE A 179 3.43 -12.47 -17.59
N ASN A 180 3.19 -13.74 -17.92
CA ASN A 180 2.44 -14.12 -19.12
C ASN A 180 0.95 -13.76 -19.06
N SER A 181 0.46 -13.31 -17.91
CA SER A 181 -0.94 -12.98 -17.63
C SER A 181 -1.13 -11.50 -17.28
N THR A 182 -0.08 -10.67 -17.21
CA THR A 182 -0.19 -9.25 -16.84
C THR A 182 -0.73 -8.37 -17.97
N PHE A 183 -0.65 -8.83 -19.22
CA PHE A 183 -1.15 -8.13 -20.41
C PHE A 183 -1.98 -9.09 -21.27
N PRO A 184 -3.22 -9.41 -20.86
CA PRO A 184 -4.05 -10.41 -21.53
C PRO A 184 -4.47 -10.00 -22.95
N ASP A 185 -4.47 -8.71 -23.25
CA ASP A 185 -4.70 -8.13 -24.59
C ASP A 185 -3.63 -8.55 -25.61
N LEU A 186 -2.40 -8.83 -25.16
CA LEU A 186 -1.33 -9.31 -26.03
C LEU A 186 -1.48 -10.79 -26.43
N GLY A 187 -2.42 -11.53 -25.83
CA GLY A 187 -2.69 -12.92 -26.19
C GLY A 187 -1.46 -13.85 -26.10
N LEU A 188 -0.53 -13.58 -25.17
CA LEU A 188 0.78 -14.25 -25.11
C LEU A 188 0.72 -15.74 -24.77
N ASN A 189 -0.41 -16.24 -24.26
CA ASN A 189 -0.59 -17.66 -23.98
C ASN A 189 -1.99 -18.13 -24.41
N GLU A 190 -2.16 -19.45 -24.52
CA GLU A 190 -3.41 -20.05 -24.97
C GLU A 190 -4.60 -19.70 -24.07
N MET A 191 -4.39 -19.68 -22.74
CA MET A 191 -5.46 -19.35 -21.79
C MET A 191 -5.96 -17.91 -21.98
N THR A 192 -5.05 -16.94 -22.16
CA THR A 192 -5.46 -15.54 -22.38
C THR A 192 -6.16 -15.36 -23.72
N ARG A 193 -5.67 -16.00 -24.79
CA ARG A 193 -6.35 -16.01 -26.10
C ARG A 193 -7.74 -16.63 -26.03
N ASN A 194 -7.87 -17.83 -25.46
CA ASN A 194 -9.15 -18.53 -25.36
C ASN A 194 -10.15 -17.80 -24.46
N ARG A 195 -9.66 -17.21 -23.35
CA ARG A 195 -10.52 -16.50 -22.40
C ARG A 195 -10.97 -15.15 -22.95
N HIS A 196 -10.08 -14.38 -23.57
CA HIS A 196 -10.36 -12.98 -23.89
C HIS A 196 -10.59 -12.72 -25.38
N GLY A 197 -9.97 -13.46 -26.28
CA GLY A 197 -10.05 -13.22 -27.72
C GLY A 197 -9.59 -11.79 -28.06
N ASP A 198 -10.36 -11.11 -28.91
CA ASP A 198 -10.14 -9.72 -29.34
C ASP A 198 -10.91 -8.69 -28.47
N ARG A 199 -11.45 -9.11 -27.31
CA ARG A 199 -12.37 -8.28 -26.50
C ARG A 199 -11.70 -7.21 -25.64
N LEU A 200 -10.37 -7.20 -25.58
CA LEU A 200 -9.59 -6.31 -24.72
C LEU A 200 -8.66 -5.44 -25.57
N GLY A 201 -8.48 -4.20 -25.14
CA GLY A 201 -7.49 -3.26 -25.63
C GLY A 201 -7.57 -1.96 -24.85
N LEU A 202 -6.61 -1.05 -25.06
CA LEU A 202 -6.56 0.21 -24.33
C LEU A 202 -7.85 1.04 -24.45
N LEU A 203 -8.47 1.04 -25.64
CA LEU A 203 -9.74 1.71 -25.93
C LEU A 203 -10.89 0.72 -26.20
N LYS A 204 -10.76 -0.54 -25.80
CA LYS A 204 -11.73 -1.61 -26.06
C LYS A 204 -12.00 -2.46 -24.81
N PRO A 205 -13.21 -2.42 -24.24
CA PRO A 205 -14.30 -1.49 -24.55
C PRO A 205 -13.94 -0.03 -24.26
N ASP A 206 -14.67 0.91 -24.86
CA ASP A 206 -14.39 2.34 -24.78
C ASP A 206 -14.41 2.88 -23.33
N PRO A 207 -13.29 3.40 -22.79
CA PRO A 207 -13.16 3.73 -21.37
C PRO A 207 -14.03 4.90 -20.94
N GLN A 208 -14.27 5.89 -21.81
CA GLN A 208 -15.18 6.99 -21.52
C GLN A 208 -16.63 6.51 -21.46
N VAL A 209 -17.05 5.65 -22.38
CA VAL A 209 -18.39 5.06 -22.34
C VAL A 209 -18.59 4.19 -21.09
N ILE A 210 -17.57 3.42 -20.70
CA ILE A 210 -17.57 2.67 -19.43
C ILE A 210 -17.75 3.63 -18.24
N SER A 211 -16.95 4.69 -18.15
CA SER A 211 -17.05 5.70 -17.10
C SER A 211 -18.46 6.31 -17.04
N ARG A 212 -18.98 6.76 -18.18
CA ARG A 212 -20.29 7.42 -18.26
C ARG A 212 -21.44 6.49 -17.90
N LYS A 213 -21.42 5.22 -18.32
CA LYS A 213 -22.51 4.27 -18.08
C LYS A 213 -22.44 3.56 -16.73
N LEU A 214 -21.25 3.29 -16.20
CA LEU A 214 -21.07 2.43 -15.02
C LEU A 214 -20.55 3.15 -13.77
N PHE A 215 -19.86 4.28 -13.91
CA PHE A 215 -19.21 4.96 -12.78
C PHE A 215 -19.81 6.33 -12.45
N THR A 216 -20.61 6.90 -13.35
CA THR A 216 -21.36 8.14 -13.06
C THR A 216 -22.35 7.90 -11.93
N ARG A 217 -22.22 8.64 -10.83
CA ARG A 217 -23.19 8.65 -9.73
C ARG A 217 -24.23 9.74 -9.99
N ALA A 218 -25.22 9.44 -10.82
CA ALA A 218 -26.32 10.37 -11.06
C ALA A 218 -27.19 10.46 -9.81
N GLN A 219 -27.50 11.66 -9.31
CA GLN A 219 -28.40 11.80 -8.16
C GLN A 219 -29.67 12.51 -8.59
N SER A 220 -30.63 11.74 -9.12
CA SER A 220 -31.93 12.24 -9.61
C SER A 220 -32.80 12.80 -8.48
N GLN A 221 -32.69 12.24 -7.27
CA GLN A 221 -33.48 12.62 -6.10
C GLN A 221 -32.60 12.90 -4.88
N PRO A 222 -31.80 14.00 -4.88
CA PRO A 222 -30.84 14.29 -3.81
C PRO A 222 -31.50 14.42 -2.43
N ASP A 223 -32.68 15.04 -2.37
CA ASP A 223 -33.43 15.21 -1.11
C ASP A 223 -33.84 13.88 -0.49
N ARG A 224 -34.22 12.89 -1.32
CA ARG A 224 -34.62 11.55 -0.83
C ARG A 224 -33.42 10.67 -0.52
N CYS A 225 -32.32 10.85 -1.23
CA CYS A 225 -31.07 10.18 -0.92
C CYS A 225 -30.47 10.63 0.41
N ARG A 226 -30.82 11.83 0.90
CA ARG A 226 -30.42 12.36 2.22
C ARG A 226 -28.93 12.16 2.47
N GLU A 227 -28.07 12.68 1.60
CA GLU A 227 -26.60 12.54 1.71
C GLU A 227 -26.10 11.08 1.81
N GLY A 228 -26.77 10.15 1.12
CA GLY A 228 -26.41 8.73 1.11
C GLY A 228 -27.05 7.91 2.23
N TYR A 229 -27.89 8.50 3.08
CA TYR A 229 -28.65 7.78 4.12
C TYR A 229 -29.92 7.10 3.58
N GLY A 230 -30.35 7.41 2.36
CA GLY A 230 -31.54 6.84 1.73
C GLY A 230 -32.82 7.11 2.54
N LEU A 231 -33.87 6.34 2.26
CA LEU A 231 -35.13 6.34 3.02
C LEU A 231 -35.15 5.19 4.05
N PRO A 232 -36.02 5.23 5.08
CA PRO A 232 -36.14 4.12 6.04
C PRO A 232 -36.34 2.76 5.35
N GLY A 233 -35.61 1.74 5.81
CA GLY A 233 -35.68 0.39 5.24
C GLY A 233 -35.01 0.23 3.87
N ASP A 234 -34.10 1.13 3.49
CA ASP A 234 -33.42 1.13 2.18
C ASP A 234 -34.41 1.17 0.99
N ALA A 235 -35.51 1.92 1.16
CA ALA A 235 -36.57 2.01 0.16
C ALA A 235 -36.01 2.51 -1.20
N THR A 236 -36.24 1.76 -2.26
CA THR A 236 -35.65 1.99 -3.60
C THR A 236 -36.12 3.29 -4.25
N GLU A 237 -37.23 3.85 -3.79
CA GLU A 237 -37.80 5.13 -4.22
C GLU A 237 -36.90 6.33 -3.93
N ALA A 238 -35.88 6.14 -3.08
CA ALA A 238 -34.86 7.14 -2.81
C ALA A 238 -33.95 7.39 -4.02
N GLU A 239 -33.83 6.44 -4.95
CA GLU A 239 -32.91 6.48 -6.11
C GLU A 239 -31.52 7.00 -5.71
N CYS A 240 -31.00 6.46 -4.61
CA CYS A 240 -29.76 6.89 -3.99
C CYS A 240 -28.63 6.02 -4.55
N GLU A 241 -27.97 6.49 -5.61
CA GLU A 241 -26.93 5.76 -6.36
C GLU A 241 -25.64 5.52 -5.55
N TYR A 242 -25.54 6.11 -4.35
CA TYR A 242 -24.49 5.83 -3.39
C TYR A 242 -25.08 5.64 -1.99
N LYS A 243 -24.48 4.72 -1.22
CA LYS A 243 -24.79 4.54 0.19
C LYS A 243 -23.63 5.05 1.03
N LYS A 244 -23.95 5.81 2.08
CA LYS A 244 -22.96 6.27 3.03
C LYS A 244 -22.43 5.09 3.85
N ALA A 245 -21.12 5.01 4.05
CA ALA A 245 -20.53 4.10 5.04
C ALA A 245 -20.66 4.74 6.43
N PRO A 246 -21.51 4.23 7.34
CA PRO A 246 -21.80 4.91 8.61
C PRO A 246 -20.62 4.87 9.59
N PHE A 247 -19.67 3.95 9.40
CA PHE A 247 -18.50 3.74 10.26
C PHE A 247 -17.20 4.34 9.70
N PHE A 248 -17.20 4.81 8.44
CA PHE A 248 -15.98 5.27 7.75
C PHE A 248 -16.16 6.72 7.29
N ASN A 249 -15.37 7.63 7.88
CA ASN A 249 -15.50 9.08 7.66
C ASN A 249 -14.60 9.58 6.51
N VAL A 250 -14.73 10.86 6.16
CA VAL A 250 -13.95 11.46 5.06
C VAL A 250 -12.46 11.56 5.37
N LEU A 251 -12.07 11.68 6.64
CA LEU A 251 -10.66 11.68 7.03
C LEU A 251 -10.00 10.35 6.66
N ALA A 252 -10.71 9.24 6.82
CA ALA A 252 -10.21 7.94 6.40
C ALA A 252 -10.02 7.83 4.87
N ALA A 253 -10.84 8.53 4.06
CA ALA A 253 -10.63 8.63 2.62
C ALA A 253 -9.41 9.49 2.27
N PHE A 254 -9.19 10.59 2.98
CA PHE A 254 -8.00 11.43 2.81
C PHE A 254 -6.73 10.74 3.31
N TRP A 255 -6.82 9.91 4.34
CA TRP A 255 -5.70 9.12 4.87
C TRP A 255 -5.12 8.22 3.79
N ILE A 256 -5.96 7.47 3.08
CA ILE A 256 -5.45 6.56 2.05
C ILE A 256 -4.83 7.30 0.87
N GLN A 257 -5.33 8.48 0.50
CA GLN A 257 -4.65 9.35 -0.46
C GLN A 257 -3.27 9.77 0.06
N PHE A 258 -3.20 10.26 1.30
CA PHE A 258 -1.94 10.64 1.95
C PHE A 258 -0.93 9.48 2.01
N MET A 259 -1.40 8.24 2.19
CA MET A 259 -0.55 7.04 2.16
C MET A 259 -0.08 6.69 0.75
N THR A 260 -0.93 6.83 -0.27
CA THR A 260 -0.50 6.55 -1.66
C THR A 260 0.62 7.48 -2.12
N HIS A 261 0.67 8.72 -1.60
CA HIS A 261 1.77 9.66 -1.86
C HIS A 261 3.10 9.23 -1.22
N ASP A 262 3.08 8.36 -0.20
CA ASP A 262 4.27 7.73 0.38
C ASP A 262 4.74 6.52 -0.44
N TRP A 263 3.79 5.69 -0.87
CA TRP A 263 4.11 4.35 -1.34
C TRP A 263 4.48 4.28 -2.81
N PHE A 264 3.80 5.03 -3.68
CA PHE A 264 4.00 4.90 -5.11
C PHE A 264 3.57 6.09 -5.96
N ALA A 265 4.33 6.33 -7.04
CA ALA A 265 3.95 7.21 -8.13
C ALA A 265 4.47 6.67 -9.47
N HIS A 266 3.61 6.70 -10.48
CA HIS A 266 4.01 6.46 -11.87
C HIS A 266 4.39 7.76 -12.60
N LEU A 267 4.16 8.92 -11.98
CA LEU A 267 4.48 10.22 -12.54
C LEU A 267 5.99 10.45 -12.51
N GLU A 268 6.56 10.83 -13.64
CA GLU A 268 7.93 11.33 -13.73
C GLU A 268 7.91 12.85 -13.86
N GLU A 269 8.29 13.55 -12.79
CA GLU A 269 8.22 15.01 -12.76
C GLU A 269 9.22 15.67 -13.72
N GLY A 270 8.77 16.71 -14.43
CA GLY A 270 9.61 17.48 -15.35
C GLY A 270 9.75 16.82 -16.73
N HIS A 271 9.06 15.72 -16.96
CA HIS A 271 9.04 15.03 -18.24
C HIS A 271 7.93 15.55 -19.14
N ASN A 272 8.29 16.39 -20.11
CA ASN A 272 7.36 16.98 -21.08
C ASN A 272 7.47 16.25 -22.43
N ARG A 273 6.74 15.15 -22.63
CA ARG A 273 6.54 14.56 -23.97
C ARG A 273 5.32 15.17 -24.64
N SER A 274 5.37 15.26 -25.97
CA SER A 274 4.25 15.76 -26.80
C SER A 274 3.25 14.66 -27.19
N GLU A 275 3.42 13.43 -26.71
CA GLU A 275 2.62 12.27 -27.09
C GLU A 275 1.36 12.17 -26.24
N TRP A 276 0.28 12.71 -26.77
CA TRP A 276 -1.06 12.62 -26.20
C TRP A 276 -1.84 11.47 -26.83
N ILE A 277 -2.52 10.66 -26.02
CA ILE A 277 -3.41 9.59 -26.48
C ILE A 277 -4.87 9.97 -26.25
N ALA A 278 -5.76 9.52 -27.15
CA ALA A 278 -7.20 9.70 -26.97
C ALA A 278 -7.70 8.86 -25.78
N VAL A 279 -8.75 9.34 -25.11
CA VAL A 279 -9.35 8.63 -23.96
C VAL A 279 -10.72 8.00 -24.29
N GLY A 280 -10.99 7.71 -25.56
CA GLY A 280 -12.22 7.01 -26.00
C GLY A 280 -13.30 7.95 -26.54
N CYS A 281 -14.57 7.63 -26.27
CA CYS A 281 -15.78 8.23 -26.84
C CYS A 281 -15.97 7.96 -28.36
N SER A 282 -15.55 6.79 -28.84
CA SER A 282 -15.65 6.43 -30.26
C SER A 282 -16.56 5.23 -30.54
N THR A 283 -16.67 4.30 -29.60
CA THR A 283 -17.47 3.08 -29.76
C THR A 283 -18.30 2.78 -28.52
N GLN A 284 -19.31 1.93 -28.67
CA GLN A 284 -20.08 1.37 -27.56
C GLN A 284 -20.42 -0.10 -27.82
N LEU A 285 -20.64 -0.86 -26.75
CA LEU A 285 -21.19 -2.20 -26.86
C LEU A 285 -22.73 -2.14 -26.78
N VAL A 286 -23.39 -2.70 -27.79
CA VAL A 286 -24.84 -2.95 -27.80
C VAL A 286 -25.03 -4.45 -27.96
N LYS A 287 -25.62 -5.10 -26.94
CA LYS A 287 -25.74 -6.58 -26.88
C LYS A 287 -24.40 -7.30 -27.12
N ASN A 288 -23.33 -6.78 -26.52
CA ASN A 288 -21.94 -7.27 -26.67
C ASN A 288 -21.35 -7.14 -28.09
N ILE A 289 -21.99 -6.39 -28.98
CA ILE A 289 -21.45 -6.08 -30.30
C ILE A 289 -20.94 -4.65 -30.28
N GLU A 290 -19.69 -4.44 -30.67
CA GLU A 290 -19.10 -3.11 -30.81
C GLU A 290 -19.71 -2.37 -31.99
N GLN A 291 -20.14 -1.14 -31.73
CA GLN A 291 -20.76 -0.25 -32.71
C GLN A 291 -20.18 1.15 -32.56
N PRO A 292 -20.06 1.93 -33.65
CA PRO A 292 -19.68 3.34 -33.56
C PRO A 292 -20.62 4.12 -32.64
N LEU A 293 -20.07 5.03 -31.85
CA LEU A 293 -20.84 5.96 -31.04
C LEU A 293 -21.11 7.23 -31.85
N THR A 294 -22.38 7.52 -32.16
CA THR A 294 -22.73 8.72 -32.91
C THR A 294 -22.47 9.99 -32.08
N GLY A 295 -22.26 11.14 -32.72
CA GLY A 295 -22.07 12.40 -32.00
C GLY A 295 -23.27 12.79 -31.11
N VAL A 296 -24.49 12.40 -31.52
CA VAL A 296 -25.71 12.60 -30.71
C VAL A 296 -25.67 11.74 -29.44
N ASP A 297 -25.29 10.46 -29.57
CA ASP A 297 -25.22 9.54 -28.44
C ASP A 297 -24.06 9.89 -27.50
N ALA A 298 -22.91 10.27 -28.04
CA ALA A 298 -21.77 10.75 -27.28
C ALA A 298 -22.15 11.97 -26.43
N LYS A 299 -22.84 12.95 -27.02
CA LYS A 299 -23.34 14.13 -26.31
C LYS A 299 -24.38 13.75 -25.26
N LYS A 300 -25.29 12.84 -25.57
CA LYS A 300 -26.31 12.34 -24.61
C LYS A 300 -25.67 11.66 -23.40
N LEU A 301 -24.57 10.92 -23.59
CA LEU A 301 -23.80 10.31 -22.51
C LEU A 301 -22.88 11.29 -21.77
N GLY A 302 -22.73 12.52 -22.27
CA GLY A 302 -21.79 13.52 -21.75
C GLY A 302 -20.32 13.16 -22.02
N CYS A 303 -20.04 12.34 -23.01
CA CYS A 303 -18.66 12.00 -23.36
C CYS A 303 -17.93 13.20 -24.01
N ARG A 304 -16.60 13.20 -23.93
CA ARG A 304 -15.70 14.26 -24.41
C ARG A 304 -14.69 13.65 -25.39
N PRO A 305 -15.00 13.60 -26.70
CA PRO A 305 -14.17 12.90 -27.69
C PRO A 305 -12.81 13.55 -27.95
N ASP A 306 -12.69 14.84 -27.65
CA ASP A 306 -11.45 15.60 -27.85
C ASP A 306 -10.49 15.50 -26.65
N ASP A 307 -10.93 14.93 -25.53
CA ASP A 307 -10.08 14.72 -24.36
C ASP A 307 -8.90 13.81 -24.72
N LYS A 308 -7.73 14.20 -24.23
CA LYS A 308 -6.50 13.41 -24.34
C LYS A 308 -5.80 13.36 -22.99
N ILE A 309 -4.94 12.37 -22.84
CA ILE A 309 -4.07 12.19 -21.67
C ILE A 309 -2.67 11.85 -22.16
N ASP A 310 -1.67 12.08 -21.31
CA ASP A 310 -0.32 11.62 -21.55
C ASP A 310 -0.27 10.10 -21.71
N ALA A 311 0.57 9.62 -22.63
CA ALA A 311 0.87 8.21 -22.73
C ALA A 311 1.59 7.72 -21.46
N ALA A 312 1.19 6.54 -20.95
CA ALA A 312 1.82 5.96 -19.77
C ALA A 312 3.32 5.71 -19.99
N TYR A 313 4.14 6.02 -18.99
CA TYR A 313 5.59 5.84 -19.03
C TYR A 313 5.97 4.37 -18.89
N ILE A 314 6.49 3.79 -19.96
CA ILE A 314 6.97 2.41 -19.97
C ILE A 314 8.50 2.42 -19.84
N ALA A 315 9.00 1.90 -18.71
CA ALA A 315 10.43 1.79 -18.45
C ALA A 315 11.09 0.76 -19.38
N GLU A 316 10.44 -0.38 -19.59
CA GLU A 316 10.86 -1.39 -20.56
C GLU A 316 9.63 -2.00 -21.26
N GLY A 317 9.57 -1.85 -22.58
CA GLY A 317 8.43 -2.31 -23.41
C GLY A 317 8.80 -3.24 -24.56
N THR A 318 10.08 -3.59 -24.69
CA THR A 318 10.55 -4.60 -25.66
C THR A 318 10.07 -6.00 -25.24
N GLU A 319 10.05 -6.94 -26.19
CA GLU A 319 9.66 -8.32 -25.90
C GLU A 319 10.56 -8.93 -24.80
N PRO A 320 9.98 -9.45 -23.70
CA PRO A 320 10.76 -10.01 -22.61
C PRO A 320 11.39 -11.33 -23.03
N ARG A 321 12.64 -11.56 -22.61
CA ARG A 321 13.29 -12.87 -22.83
C ARG A 321 12.52 -13.97 -22.09
N SER A 322 12.45 -15.14 -22.72
CA SER A 322 11.92 -16.36 -22.10
C SER A 322 13.02 -17.32 -21.68
N PHE A 323 12.70 -18.21 -20.73
CA PHE A 323 13.59 -19.28 -20.29
C PHE A 323 12.79 -20.50 -19.86
N MET A 324 13.40 -21.69 -19.91
CA MET A 324 12.77 -22.94 -19.46
C MET A 324 13.34 -23.39 -18.12
N GLN A 325 12.47 -23.94 -17.26
CA GLN A 325 12.81 -24.65 -16.03
C GLN A 325 11.75 -25.72 -15.76
N GLY A 326 12.16 -26.97 -15.51
CA GLY A 326 11.22 -28.06 -15.16
C GLY A 326 10.11 -28.31 -16.20
N GLY A 327 10.40 -28.14 -17.49
CA GLY A 327 9.42 -28.32 -18.58
C GLY A 327 8.40 -27.18 -18.73
N LYS A 328 8.50 -26.09 -17.95
CA LYS A 328 7.68 -24.89 -18.08
C LYS A 328 8.51 -23.72 -18.64
N THR A 329 7.87 -22.93 -19.50
CA THR A 329 8.43 -21.67 -20.02
C THR A 329 8.03 -20.51 -19.13
N TYR A 330 8.99 -19.66 -18.82
CA TYR A 330 8.86 -18.46 -17.99
C TYR A 330 9.32 -17.23 -18.77
N LEU A 331 8.86 -16.05 -18.36
CA LEU A 331 9.39 -14.75 -18.81
C LEU A 331 10.31 -14.19 -17.73
N THR A 332 11.34 -13.44 -18.12
CA THR A 332 12.26 -12.78 -17.17
C THR A 332 11.65 -11.55 -16.49
N ARG A 333 10.63 -10.95 -17.11
CA ARG A 333 9.88 -9.78 -16.62
C ARG A 333 8.51 -9.72 -17.30
N ALA A 334 7.67 -8.80 -16.85
CA ALA A 334 6.42 -8.45 -17.55
C ALA A 334 6.70 -7.82 -18.93
N PRO A 335 5.83 -8.01 -19.93
CA PRO A 335 5.94 -7.39 -21.25
C PRO A 335 6.16 -5.87 -21.24
N LYS A 336 5.45 -5.16 -20.35
CA LYS A 336 5.71 -3.75 -20.05
C LYS A 336 5.96 -3.57 -18.55
N THR A 337 6.98 -2.80 -18.21
CA THR A 337 7.34 -2.43 -16.84
C THR A 337 7.22 -0.93 -16.63
N THR A 338 6.97 -0.53 -15.38
CA THR A 338 6.85 0.86 -14.93
C THR A 338 7.75 1.06 -13.71
N ALA A 339 8.35 2.23 -13.58
CA ALA A 339 9.16 2.59 -12.41
C ALA A 339 8.27 3.23 -11.34
N ASN A 340 8.64 3.03 -10.07
CA ASN A 340 8.12 3.84 -8.98
C ASN A 340 9.00 5.07 -8.81
N HIS A 341 8.43 6.27 -8.89
CA HIS A 341 9.16 7.54 -8.79
C HIS A 341 9.20 8.11 -7.36
N VAL A 342 8.72 7.36 -6.38
CA VAL A 342 8.96 7.59 -4.94
C VAL A 342 9.59 6.34 -4.32
N THR A 343 9.97 6.40 -3.05
CA THR A 343 10.43 5.22 -2.30
C THR A 343 9.27 4.25 -2.08
N ALA A 344 9.52 2.95 -2.16
CA ALA A 344 8.49 1.93 -1.89
C ALA A 344 8.36 1.62 -0.38
N TRP A 345 9.26 2.16 0.43
CA TRP A 345 9.27 1.97 1.88
C TRP A 345 8.19 2.81 2.55
N TRP A 346 7.73 2.36 3.71
CA TRP A 346 6.94 3.21 4.60
C TRP A 346 7.87 4.14 5.37
N ASP A 347 8.25 5.26 4.75
CA ASP A 347 9.25 6.18 5.27
C ASP A 347 8.76 7.64 5.35
N ALA A 348 7.45 7.84 5.12
CA ALA A 348 6.79 9.13 5.11
C ALA A 348 7.42 10.09 4.08
N SER A 349 7.84 9.57 2.92
CA SER A 349 8.49 10.32 1.85
C SER A 349 7.64 11.46 1.30
N GLN A 350 6.31 11.39 1.40
CA GLN A 350 5.41 12.49 1.08
C GLN A 350 5.65 13.73 1.95
N LEU A 351 6.18 13.56 3.16
CA LEU A 351 6.57 14.65 4.06
C LEU A 351 8.08 14.96 4.00
N TYR A 352 8.93 13.94 3.88
CA TYR A 352 10.39 14.07 4.05
C TYR A 352 11.22 14.03 2.76
N GLY A 353 10.61 13.72 1.61
CA GLY A 353 11.31 13.56 0.34
C GLY A 353 11.62 12.11 -0.02
N TYR A 354 11.76 11.89 -1.33
CA TYR A 354 12.10 10.61 -1.97
C TYR A 354 13.26 10.76 -2.97
N ASP A 355 13.74 11.98 -3.23
CA ASP A 355 14.89 12.30 -4.08
C ASP A 355 15.42 13.70 -3.74
N GLU A 356 16.51 14.13 -4.38
CA GLU A 356 17.12 15.44 -4.11
C GLU A 356 16.14 16.60 -4.38
N ARG A 357 15.35 16.49 -5.44
CA ARG A 357 14.40 17.53 -5.85
C ARG A 357 13.28 17.69 -4.81
N SER A 358 12.63 16.60 -4.41
CA SER A 358 11.58 16.59 -3.39
C SER A 358 12.13 16.98 -2.02
N GLY A 359 13.37 16.61 -1.69
CA GLY A 359 14.06 17.04 -0.47
C GLY A 359 14.22 18.56 -0.38
N GLN A 360 14.53 19.23 -1.49
CA GLN A 360 14.65 20.72 -1.54
C GLN A 360 13.33 21.46 -1.25
N ARG A 361 12.18 20.77 -1.36
CA ARG A 361 10.86 21.32 -1.03
C ARG A 361 10.59 21.34 0.48
N VAL A 362 11.22 20.43 1.22
CA VAL A 362 11.01 20.29 2.67
C VAL A 362 11.63 21.49 3.39
N LYS A 363 10.77 22.31 4.00
CA LYS A 363 11.20 23.53 4.68
C LYS A 363 11.53 23.21 6.13
N HIS A 364 12.80 23.34 6.50
CA HIS A 364 13.24 23.31 7.89
C HIS A 364 13.07 24.69 8.54
N ASP A 365 12.83 24.72 9.85
CA ASP A 365 12.82 25.98 10.60
C ASP A 365 14.24 26.60 10.59
N PRO A 366 14.45 27.81 10.06
CA PRO A 366 15.76 28.44 10.02
C PRO A 366 16.38 28.69 11.40
N LYS A 367 15.56 28.73 12.46
CA LYS A 367 16.02 28.89 13.85
C LYS A 367 16.33 27.54 14.50
N ASP A 368 15.87 26.45 13.90
CA ASP A 368 15.93 25.12 14.48
C ASP A 368 15.89 24.03 13.39
N PRO A 369 17.06 23.59 12.88
CA PRO A 369 17.13 22.59 11.81
C PRO A 369 16.51 21.23 12.17
N ALA A 370 16.29 20.95 13.47
CA ALA A 370 15.60 19.75 13.92
C ALA A 370 14.09 19.77 13.64
N LYS A 371 13.51 20.91 13.28
CA LYS A 371 12.08 21.10 13.07
C LYS A 371 11.73 21.41 11.62
N LEU A 372 10.51 21.03 11.24
CA LEU A 372 9.85 21.53 10.04
C LEU A 372 9.34 22.95 10.28
N LEU A 373 9.43 23.81 9.26
CA LEU A 373 8.95 25.18 9.32
C LEU A 373 7.43 25.20 9.37
N LEU A 374 6.88 25.78 10.43
CA LEU A 374 5.45 26.07 10.57
C LEU A 374 5.25 27.58 10.75
N MET A 375 4.47 28.18 9.86
CA MET A 375 4.12 29.60 9.88
C MET A 375 2.80 29.81 10.61
N GLN A 376 2.77 30.76 11.54
CA GLN A 376 1.51 31.19 12.14
C GLN A 376 0.71 32.01 11.14
N ILE A 377 -0.59 31.72 11.04
CA ILE A 377 -1.53 32.57 10.31
C ILE A 377 -1.97 33.71 11.24
N GLY A 378 -2.32 34.88 10.68
CA GLY A 378 -2.53 36.15 11.40
C GLY A 378 -3.57 36.13 12.55
N LYS A 379 -3.73 37.26 13.24
CA LYS A 379 -4.61 37.36 14.44
C LYS A 379 -6.09 37.09 14.09
N GLY A 380 -6.77 36.26 14.88
CA GLY A 380 -8.24 36.05 14.83
C GLY A 380 -8.70 34.62 14.58
N VAL A 381 -7.78 33.66 14.50
CA VAL A 381 -8.05 32.27 14.12
C VAL A 381 -8.05 31.30 15.33
N GLY A 382 -8.57 30.08 15.14
CA GLY A 382 -8.84 29.09 16.17
C GLY A 382 -7.60 28.50 16.85
N ALA A 383 -7.80 27.60 17.81
CA ALA A 383 -6.71 27.00 18.59
C ALA A 383 -5.69 26.24 17.72
N GLY A 384 -6.15 25.58 16.63
CA GLY A 384 -5.29 24.86 15.70
C GLY A 384 -4.35 25.78 14.90
N ASP A 385 -4.77 27.01 14.62
CA ASP A 385 -3.97 27.96 13.84
C ASP A 385 -2.76 28.50 14.62
N LYS A 386 -2.80 28.42 15.95
CA LYS A 386 -1.66 28.75 16.83
C LYS A 386 -0.50 27.77 16.67
N LEU A 387 -0.77 26.54 16.21
CA LEU A 387 0.24 25.52 15.95
C LEU A 387 0.97 25.77 14.62
N GLY A 388 0.49 26.71 13.81
CA GLY A 388 1.07 27.05 12.51
C GLY A 388 0.77 26.03 11.42
N TYR A 389 1.10 26.40 10.18
CA TYR A 389 0.91 25.59 8.98
C TYR A 389 2.21 25.54 8.18
N LEU A 390 2.38 24.50 7.37
CA LEU A 390 3.44 24.48 6.36
C LEU A 390 3.35 25.75 5.49
N PRO A 391 4.49 26.35 5.14
CA PRO A 391 4.51 27.50 4.23
C PRO A 391 3.98 27.09 2.86
N VAL A 392 3.64 28.07 2.01
CA VAL A 392 3.41 27.83 0.58
C VAL A 392 4.73 27.77 -0.17
N PHE A 393 4.74 27.16 -1.35
CA PHE A 393 5.91 27.19 -2.23
C PHE A 393 6.32 28.63 -2.59
N GLU A 394 7.62 28.87 -2.58
CA GLU A 394 8.24 30.13 -2.99
C GLU A 394 8.66 30.10 -4.47
N PRO A 395 8.82 31.26 -5.15
CA PRO A 395 9.19 31.30 -6.57
C PRO A 395 10.49 30.58 -6.96
N GLY A 396 11.38 30.30 -6.00
CA GLY A 396 12.63 29.58 -6.21
C GLY A 396 12.53 28.06 -5.99
N ASP A 397 11.37 27.56 -5.57
CA ASP A 397 11.21 26.15 -5.25
C ASP A 397 11.15 25.27 -6.50
N PRO A 398 11.74 24.07 -6.47
CA PRO A 398 11.76 23.19 -7.62
C PRO A 398 10.39 22.50 -7.75
N ILE A 399 9.42 23.18 -8.37
CA ILE A 399 8.04 22.71 -8.53
C ILE A 399 7.57 22.77 -9.98
N ASN A 400 6.54 21.99 -10.31
CA ASN A 400 5.70 22.29 -11.46
C ASN A 400 4.97 23.63 -11.19
N PRO A 401 4.95 24.59 -12.14
CA PRO A 401 4.24 25.85 -11.98
C PRO A 401 2.76 25.74 -11.56
N GLU A 402 2.10 24.63 -11.89
CA GLU A 402 0.71 24.34 -11.48
C GLU A 402 0.53 24.18 -9.96
N TRP A 403 1.62 23.94 -9.23
CA TRP A 403 1.62 23.83 -7.78
C TRP A 403 1.84 25.17 -7.06
N SER A 404 1.99 26.26 -7.80
CA SER A 404 2.14 27.60 -7.21
C SER A 404 0.95 27.94 -6.30
N GLY A 405 1.24 28.33 -5.06
CA GLY A 405 0.24 28.65 -4.03
C GLY A 405 -0.24 27.45 -3.21
N GLN A 406 0.25 26.23 -3.49
CA GLN A 406 0.05 25.07 -2.62
C GLN A 406 1.07 25.06 -1.47
N GLU A 407 0.78 24.29 -0.41
CA GLU A 407 1.74 24.08 0.67
C GLU A 407 3.04 23.43 0.19
N ALA A 408 4.17 23.84 0.78
CA ALA A 408 5.47 23.29 0.49
C ALA A 408 5.63 21.91 1.15
N THR A 409 5.49 20.87 0.34
CA THR A 409 5.63 19.45 0.74
C THR A 409 6.55 18.73 -0.23
N ALA A 410 7.05 17.56 0.19
CA ALA A 410 7.87 16.73 -0.69
C ALA A 410 7.06 16.17 -1.88
N PHE A 411 5.81 15.75 -1.64
CA PHE A 411 4.89 15.28 -2.68
C PHE A 411 3.68 16.23 -2.84
N PRO A 412 3.71 17.15 -3.82
CA PRO A 412 2.65 18.14 -4.01
C PRO A 412 1.55 17.75 -5.02
N ASP A 413 1.76 16.73 -5.84
CA ASP A 413 0.82 16.38 -6.91
C ASP A 413 -0.52 15.84 -6.38
N ASN A 414 -1.60 15.94 -7.18
CA ASN A 414 -2.96 15.51 -6.85
C ASN A 414 -3.49 16.08 -5.51
N TRP A 415 -3.19 17.34 -5.24
CA TRP A 415 -3.54 18.03 -3.99
C TRP A 415 -5.04 18.01 -3.65
N SER A 416 -5.35 17.86 -2.36
CA SER A 416 -6.68 18.12 -1.79
C SER A 416 -6.57 18.77 -0.41
N ILE A 417 -7.68 19.33 0.11
CA ILE A 417 -7.72 19.82 1.49
C ILE A 417 -7.40 18.71 2.52
N GLY A 418 -7.66 17.46 2.15
CA GLY A 418 -7.35 16.28 2.95
C GLY A 418 -5.86 15.98 3.04
N THR A 419 -5.13 16.08 1.92
CA THR A 419 -3.67 15.93 1.93
C THR A 419 -3.03 17.06 2.72
N SER A 420 -3.50 18.30 2.51
CA SER A 420 -3.04 19.47 3.28
C SER A 420 -3.23 19.28 4.78
N PHE A 421 -4.41 18.76 5.21
CA PHE A 421 -4.67 18.44 6.61
C PHE A 421 -3.63 17.47 7.19
N TYR A 422 -3.36 16.34 6.51
CA TYR A 422 -2.44 15.34 7.02
C TYR A 422 -0.98 15.77 6.99
N HIS A 423 -0.53 16.48 5.95
CA HIS A 423 0.81 17.07 5.93
C HIS A 423 1.04 18.00 7.11
N ASN A 424 0.07 18.87 7.42
CA ASN A 424 0.16 19.78 8.55
C ASN A 424 0.11 19.06 9.91
N VAL A 425 -0.75 18.05 10.07
CA VAL A 425 -0.82 17.26 11.31
C VAL A 425 0.49 16.55 11.58
N PHE A 426 1.07 15.86 10.61
CA PHE A 426 2.33 15.13 10.82
C PHE A 426 3.56 16.03 10.87
N ALA A 427 3.54 17.22 10.25
CA ALA A 427 4.57 18.24 10.49
C ALA A 427 4.54 18.76 11.94
N ARG A 428 3.34 18.95 12.50
CA ARG A 428 3.17 19.30 13.92
C ARG A 428 3.62 18.16 14.84
N GLU A 429 3.29 16.92 14.50
CA GLU A 429 3.71 15.74 15.29
C GLU A 429 5.23 15.59 15.30
N HIS A 430 5.90 15.78 14.15
CA HIS A 430 7.36 15.85 14.08
C HIS A 430 7.92 16.91 15.04
N ASN A 431 7.42 18.14 14.98
CA ASN A 431 7.89 19.22 15.85
C ASN A 431 7.59 18.97 17.33
N ALA A 432 6.46 18.33 17.64
CA ALA A 432 6.08 17.94 18.99
C ALA A 432 7.03 16.87 19.55
N PHE A 433 7.44 15.90 18.74
CA PHE A 433 8.46 14.92 19.12
C PHE A 433 9.81 15.58 19.43
N VAL A 434 10.25 16.52 18.58
CA VAL A 434 11.50 17.29 18.80
C VAL A 434 11.46 18.03 20.14
N ASP A 435 10.35 18.67 20.46
CA ASP A 435 10.16 19.36 21.74
C ASP A 435 10.14 18.40 22.93
N ALA A 436 9.48 17.24 22.79
CA ALA A 436 9.45 16.20 23.81
C ALA A 436 10.86 15.63 24.09
N PHE A 437 11.62 15.33 23.03
CA PHE A 437 12.99 14.86 23.14
C PHE A 437 13.87 15.86 23.88
N ARG A 438 13.78 17.16 23.53
CA ARG A 438 14.58 18.21 24.20
C ARG A 438 14.18 18.47 25.63
N LYS A 439 12.90 18.33 25.96
CA LYS A 439 12.43 18.37 27.35
C LYS A 439 13.04 17.23 28.17
N GLN A 440 13.16 16.04 27.59
CA GLN A 440 13.87 14.93 28.22
C GLN A 440 15.38 15.21 28.31
N ALA A 441 15.99 15.72 27.24
CA ALA A 441 17.41 16.07 27.20
C ALA A 441 17.81 17.11 28.26
N THR A 442 16.96 18.11 28.50
CA THR A 442 17.17 19.10 29.58
C THR A 442 17.14 18.46 30.97
N ARG A 443 16.30 17.44 31.16
CA ARG A 443 16.15 16.76 32.46
C ARG A 443 17.28 15.78 32.74
N THR A 444 17.74 15.07 31.72
CA THR A 444 18.76 14.01 31.83
C THR A 444 19.82 14.15 30.73
N PRO A 445 20.62 15.23 30.71
CA PRO A 445 21.54 15.51 29.61
C PRO A 445 22.62 14.44 29.44
N ASP A 446 23.02 13.83 30.55
CA ASP A 446 24.00 12.75 30.63
C ASP A 446 23.42 11.34 30.49
N GLY A 447 22.09 11.22 30.42
CA GLY A 447 21.43 9.94 30.28
C GLY A 447 21.60 9.35 28.88
N ASP A 448 21.57 8.02 28.79
CA ASP A 448 21.52 7.30 27.52
C ASP A 448 20.22 7.67 26.76
N SER A 449 20.37 8.21 25.56
CA SER A 449 19.23 8.59 24.70
C SER A 449 18.51 7.38 24.10
N GLY A 450 19.12 6.19 24.19
CA GLY A 450 18.66 4.98 23.49
C GLY A 450 19.07 4.93 22.03
N LEU A 451 19.59 6.03 21.47
CA LEU A 451 20.12 6.05 20.10
C LEU A 451 21.45 5.31 20.03
N ARG A 452 21.71 4.67 18.90
CA ARG A 452 22.96 3.96 18.61
C ARG A 452 23.49 4.37 17.25
N ASN A 453 24.82 4.36 17.09
CA ASN A 453 25.46 4.51 15.79
C ASN A 453 25.94 3.13 15.33
N PRO A 454 25.49 2.61 14.17
CA PRO A 454 25.95 1.33 13.65
C PRO A 454 27.47 1.21 13.44
N ALA A 455 28.18 2.32 13.28
CA ALA A 455 29.65 2.34 13.22
C ALA A 455 30.33 2.13 14.59
N ASN A 456 29.62 2.40 15.69
CA ASN A 456 30.07 2.20 17.06
C ASN A 456 28.89 1.85 17.98
N PRO A 457 28.36 0.61 17.88
CA PRO A 457 27.08 0.23 18.50
C PRO A 457 27.11 0.18 20.03
N ASP A 458 28.29 0.02 20.64
CA ASP A 458 28.45 -0.03 22.09
C ASP A 458 28.61 1.37 22.71
N HIS A 459 28.82 2.40 21.88
CA HIS A 459 28.95 3.77 22.37
C HIS A 459 27.59 4.34 22.73
N VAL A 460 27.45 4.71 24.00
CA VAL A 460 26.27 5.40 24.51
C VAL A 460 26.24 6.82 23.95
N ILE A 461 25.19 7.14 23.21
CA ILE A 461 24.89 8.50 22.77
C ILE A 461 24.05 9.16 23.86
N ARG A 462 24.61 10.14 24.57
CA ARG A 462 23.86 10.86 25.62
C ARG A 462 22.90 11.84 24.98
N TYR A 463 21.82 12.20 25.67
CA TYR A 463 20.86 13.19 25.19
C TYR A 463 21.50 14.50 24.72
N ARG A 464 22.53 14.99 25.44
CA ARG A 464 23.24 16.23 25.08
C ARG A 464 24.13 16.12 23.85
N ASP A 465 24.48 14.90 23.43
CA ASP A 465 25.37 14.66 22.28
C ASP A 465 24.58 14.59 20.97
N VAL A 466 23.25 14.52 21.01
CA VAL A 466 22.39 14.44 19.81
C VAL A 466 22.32 15.80 19.14
N THR A 467 22.80 15.86 17.89
CA THR A 467 22.79 17.09 17.09
C THR A 467 21.38 17.40 16.54
N PRO A 468 21.09 18.65 16.14
CA PRO A 468 19.80 18.99 15.53
C PRO A 468 19.45 18.15 14.29
N ASN A 469 20.44 17.87 13.42
CA ASN A 469 20.22 17.07 12.22
C ASN A 469 19.93 15.60 12.58
N GLU A 470 20.64 15.02 13.55
CA GLU A 470 20.31 13.67 14.04
C GLU A 470 18.91 13.63 14.65
N LEU A 471 18.53 14.67 15.39
CA LEU A 471 17.19 14.75 15.98
C LEU A 471 16.08 14.83 14.93
N PHE A 472 16.30 15.54 13.81
CA PHE A 472 15.38 15.54 12.67
C PHE A 472 15.17 14.13 12.10
N GLU A 473 16.26 13.38 11.88
CA GLU A 473 16.18 12.03 11.35
C GLU A 473 15.54 11.04 12.33
N VAL A 474 15.78 11.22 13.64
CA VAL A 474 15.08 10.45 14.68
C VAL A 474 13.58 10.77 14.67
N ALA A 475 13.21 12.04 14.55
CA ALA A 475 11.80 12.43 14.43
C ALA A 475 11.15 11.82 13.18
N ARG A 476 11.84 11.80 12.04
CA ARG A 476 11.40 11.08 10.83
C ARG A 476 11.14 9.60 11.09
N LEU A 477 12.07 8.90 11.77
CA LEU A 477 11.90 7.49 12.11
C LEU A 477 10.64 7.24 12.95
N VAL A 478 10.42 8.07 13.98
CA VAL A 478 9.27 7.94 14.89
C VAL A 478 7.97 8.24 14.17
N VAL A 479 7.89 9.36 13.44
CA VAL A 479 6.68 9.75 12.70
C VAL A 479 6.32 8.73 11.61
N ALA A 480 7.31 8.21 10.86
CA ALA A 480 7.06 7.17 9.87
C ALA A 480 6.50 5.88 10.52
N ALA A 481 7.06 5.48 11.67
CA ALA A 481 6.56 4.32 12.41
C ALA A 481 5.16 4.56 13.02
N GLU A 482 4.88 5.77 13.47
CA GLU A 482 3.55 6.16 13.99
C GLU A 482 2.49 6.11 12.88
N ILE A 483 2.79 6.69 11.71
CA ILE A 483 1.93 6.62 10.53
C ILE A 483 1.66 5.15 10.18
N ALA A 484 2.70 4.32 10.16
CA ALA A 484 2.57 2.88 9.90
C ALA A 484 1.66 2.17 10.91
N LYS A 485 1.80 2.53 12.20
CA LYS A 485 0.99 2.00 13.27
C LYS A 485 -0.48 2.39 13.12
N ILE A 486 -0.77 3.69 12.99
CA ILE A 486 -2.13 4.21 12.83
C ILE A 486 -2.82 3.54 11.65
N HIS A 487 -2.12 3.42 10.52
CA HIS A 487 -2.68 2.74 9.36
C HIS A 487 -3.02 1.28 9.66
N THR A 488 -2.09 0.55 10.27
CA THR A 488 -2.21 -0.89 10.52
C THR A 488 -3.34 -1.20 11.52
N ILE A 489 -3.32 -0.59 12.70
CA ILE A 489 -4.20 -1.01 13.81
C ILE A 489 -5.45 -0.14 13.98
N GLU A 490 -5.51 1.04 13.34
CA GLU A 490 -6.71 1.88 13.37
C GLU A 490 -7.38 1.98 12.00
N TRP A 491 -6.69 2.50 10.97
CA TRP A 491 -7.34 2.74 9.68
C TRP A 491 -7.82 1.45 9.01
N THR A 492 -6.97 0.42 8.91
CA THR A 492 -7.33 -0.85 8.26
C THR A 492 -8.40 -1.60 9.05
N THR A 493 -8.39 -1.53 10.39
CA THR A 493 -9.39 -2.19 11.23
C THR A 493 -10.77 -1.54 11.11
N GLN A 494 -10.83 -0.23 10.85
CA GLN A 494 -12.09 0.45 10.52
C GLN A 494 -12.53 0.21 9.07
N LEU A 495 -11.60 0.11 8.11
CA LEU A 495 -11.93 -0.21 6.72
C LEU A 495 -12.53 -1.62 6.60
N LEU A 496 -11.89 -2.58 7.26
CA LEU A 496 -12.22 -3.99 7.21
C LEU A 496 -12.91 -4.42 8.51
N TYR A 497 -14.06 -3.79 8.78
CA TYR A 497 -14.73 -3.82 10.08
C TYR A 497 -15.34 -5.19 10.43
N ASN A 498 -14.52 -6.08 11.01
CA ASN A 498 -14.95 -7.32 11.65
C ASN A 498 -13.92 -7.82 12.67
N GLU A 499 -14.32 -8.77 13.52
CA GLU A 499 -13.49 -9.28 14.60
C GLU A 499 -12.22 -10.04 14.13
N PRO A 500 -12.27 -10.91 13.10
CA PRO A 500 -11.07 -11.54 12.55
C PRO A 500 -10.02 -10.54 12.05
N LEU A 501 -10.42 -9.54 11.25
CA LEU A 501 -9.47 -8.56 10.70
C LEU A 501 -9.00 -7.56 11.75
N ASN A 502 -9.83 -7.18 12.71
CA ASN A 502 -9.37 -6.44 13.88
C ASN A 502 -8.24 -7.19 14.61
N ARG A 503 -8.43 -8.49 14.91
CA ARG A 503 -7.38 -9.31 15.55
C ARG A 503 -6.16 -9.52 14.67
N GLY A 504 -6.37 -9.82 13.39
CA GLY A 504 -5.28 -10.09 12.43
C GLY A 504 -4.38 -8.87 12.25
N MET A 505 -4.96 -7.68 12.09
CA MET A 505 -4.19 -6.45 11.94
C MET A 505 -3.44 -6.06 13.23
N ASN A 506 -4.07 -6.22 14.40
CA ASN A 506 -3.37 -6.03 15.68
C ASN A 506 -2.24 -7.06 15.86
N ALA A 507 -2.43 -8.31 15.43
CA ALA A 507 -1.41 -9.34 15.47
C ALA A 507 -0.25 -9.08 14.49
N ASN A 508 -0.50 -8.43 13.35
CA ASN A 508 0.58 -8.01 12.45
C ASN A 508 1.54 -7.00 13.11
N TRP A 509 1.02 -6.15 14.01
CA TRP A 509 1.84 -5.16 14.72
C TRP A 509 2.46 -5.71 16.01
N SER A 510 1.66 -6.38 16.83
CA SER A 510 2.00 -6.75 18.20
C SER A 510 2.24 -8.25 18.42
N GLY A 511 1.92 -9.09 17.43
CA GLY A 511 1.89 -10.55 17.59
C GLY A 511 0.58 -11.08 18.19
N VAL A 512 0.26 -12.35 17.91
CA VAL A 512 -1.01 -12.99 18.32
C VAL A 512 -1.15 -13.13 19.84
N PHE A 513 -0.02 -13.22 20.56
CA PHE A 513 0.03 -13.53 22.00
C PHE A 513 0.41 -12.35 22.89
N GLU A 514 0.49 -11.12 22.37
CA GLU A 514 0.87 -9.93 23.17
C GLU A 514 0.07 -9.81 24.49
N LYS A 515 -1.23 -10.13 24.44
CA LYS A 515 -2.13 -10.07 25.61
C LYS A 515 -2.16 -11.35 26.45
N GLN A 516 -1.26 -12.30 26.19
CA GLN A 516 -1.14 -13.60 26.84
C GLN A 516 0.32 -13.84 27.22
N GLU A 517 0.85 -13.05 28.16
CA GLU A 517 2.26 -13.08 28.62
C GLU A 517 2.77 -14.52 28.85
N VAL A 518 1.98 -15.36 29.54
CA VAL A 518 2.35 -16.76 29.82
C VAL A 518 2.58 -17.61 28.56
N VAL A 519 1.85 -17.34 27.47
CA VAL A 519 2.00 -18.06 26.19
C VAL A 519 3.12 -17.44 25.35
N ALA A 520 3.28 -16.11 25.41
CA ALA A 520 4.38 -15.42 24.75
C ALA A 520 5.75 -15.86 25.30
N ASP A 521 5.87 -15.97 26.62
CA ASP A 521 7.10 -16.41 27.31
C ASP A 521 7.44 -17.88 27.05
N ALA A 522 6.45 -18.72 26.74
CA ALA A 522 6.66 -20.15 26.43
C ALA A 522 7.03 -20.41 24.96
N LEU A 523 6.89 -19.41 24.09
CA LEU A 523 7.16 -19.51 22.64
C LEU A 523 8.43 -18.76 22.20
N GLN A 524 9.03 -17.95 23.08
CA GLN A 524 10.39 -17.41 22.94
C GLN A 524 11.41 -18.44 23.44
#